data_AF-A0A8T4LAK0-F1
#
_entry.id   AF-A0A8T4LAK0-F1
#
_cell.length_a   1.000
_cell.length_b   1.000
_cell.length_c   1.000
_cell.angle_alpha   90.00
_cell.angle_beta   90.00
_cell.angle_gamma   90.00
#
_symmetry.space_group_name_H-M   'P 1'
#
loop_
_entity.id
_entity.type
_entity.pdbx_description
1 polymer ?
#
loop_
_entity_poly.entity_id
_entity_poly.type
_entity_poly.pdbx_seq_one_letter_code
_entity_poly.pdbx_strand_id
1 'polypeptide(L)'
;MAETLFLADPLLERLETVREQVQRRPWRELSREAFVYHLRQGVEGLEGIAAQLEALRAAFQEKPLPHQPDLAEHLRELNATLVVFKRNLKLEEAKPLNVSGHSRLSESREQPELYASLEDKLAALLTKTVFLCERINLHGRRQADFSPALKGAPKGMLVLLEQKEAELEETRKKFLDLRGKSFFGAGETAAGLERELMELNARLQTERALLQKDLESSNREINSLLDRQLEFDRKLQSLNDVYAEHAAKSLELTALLKQESGYARRALLDAEQDLARQRSTYSRGLLGVEEAKLAARKEGRAENAQELERLRLEVRDKNQLLKDFREMVDERESELAKLKEKRVK
;
A
#
# COMPACT_ATOMS: atom_id res chain seq x y z
N MET A 1 -39.86 -54.33 -20.57
CA MET A 1 -38.82 -54.55 -19.53
C MET A 1 -37.44 -54.07 -19.99
N ALA A 2 -37.35 -53.09 -20.89
CA ALA A 2 -36.09 -52.59 -21.46
C ALA A 2 -35.64 -51.22 -20.91
N GLU A 3 -36.51 -50.51 -20.18
CA GLU A 3 -36.24 -49.14 -19.69
C GLU A 3 -35.35 -49.09 -18.44
N THR A 4 -35.03 -50.25 -17.83
CA THR A 4 -34.22 -50.34 -16.60
C THR A 4 -32.74 -50.63 -16.84
N LEU A 5 -32.30 -50.75 -18.10
CA LEU A 5 -30.95 -51.23 -18.43
C LEU A 5 -29.85 -50.15 -18.46
N PHE A 6 -30.20 -48.86 -18.40
CA PHE A 6 -29.23 -47.74 -18.52
C PHE A 6 -29.60 -46.53 -17.66
N LEU A 7 -30.14 -46.76 -16.46
CA LEU A 7 -30.59 -45.70 -15.56
C LEU A 7 -29.46 -44.75 -15.10
N ALA A 8 -28.18 -45.19 -15.13
CA ALA A 8 -27.04 -44.39 -14.70
C ALA A 8 -26.26 -43.71 -15.84
N ASP A 9 -26.58 -43.97 -17.11
CA ASP A 9 -25.90 -43.36 -18.25
C ASP A 9 -26.10 -41.83 -18.35
N PRO A 10 -27.32 -41.28 -18.18
CA PRO A 10 -27.50 -39.82 -18.15
C PRO A 10 -26.86 -39.17 -16.92
N LEU A 11 -26.55 -39.95 -15.87
CA LEU A 11 -25.78 -39.51 -14.71
C LEU A 11 -24.28 -39.50 -15.03
N LEU A 12 -23.77 -40.50 -15.74
CA LEU A 12 -22.37 -40.58 -16.18
C LEU A 12 -22.02 -39.44 -17.15
N GLU A 13 -22.87 -39.15 -18.13
CA GLU A 13 -22.66 -38.00 -19.05
C GLU A 13 -22.62 -36.66 -18.28
N ARG A 14 -23.48 -36.52 -17.27
CA ARG A 14 -23.51 -35.31 -16.43
C ARG A 14 -22.30 -35.23 -15.50
N LEU A 15 -21.81 -36.36 -15.01
CA LEU A 15 -20.58 -36.44 -14.22
C LEU A 15 -19.35 -36.08 -15.05
N GLU A 16 -19.29 -36.53 -16.30
CA GLU A 16 -18.19 -36.21 -17.22
C GLU A 16 -18.17 -34.73 -17.57
N THR A 17 -19.33 -34.14 -17.88
CA THR A 17 -19.42 -32.69 -18.15
C THR A 17 -19.00 -31.84 -16.95
N VAL A 18 -19.43 -32.17 -15.73
CA VAL A 18 -19.01 -31.46 -14.51
C VAL A 18 -17.52 -31.66 -14.24
N ARG A 19 -17.00 -32.88 -14.44
CA ARG A 19 -15.58 -33.19 -14.27
C ARG A 19 -14.71 -32.42 -15.25
N GLU A 20 -15.08 -32.36 -16.52
CA GLU A 20 -14.36 -31.56 -17.53
C GLU A 20 -14.36 -30.07 -17.19
N GLN A 21 -15.48 -29.53 -16.74
CA GLN A 21 -15.59 -28.11 -16.38
C GLN A 21 -14.69 -27.74 -15.20
N VAL A 22 -14.53 -28.65 -14.25
CA VAL A 22 -13.71 -28.44 -13.05
C VAL A 22 -12.22 -28.65 -13.35
N GLN A 23 -11.87 -29.64 -14.16
CA GLN A 23 -10.47 -30.05 -14.41
C GLN A 23 -9.75 -29.26 -15.52
N ARG A 24 -10.46 -28.38 -16.27
CA ARG A 24 -9.86 -27.58 -17.35
C ARG A 24 -8.73 -26.65 -16.89
N ARG A 25 -8.80 -26.14 -15.66
CA ARG A 25 -7.76 -25.31 -15.03
C ARG A 25 -7.71 -25.60 -13.54
N PRO A 26 -6.52 -25.80 -12.95
CA PRO A 26 -6.40 -26.06 -11.52
C PRO A 26 -6.88 -24.83 -10.74
N TRP A 27 -7.69 -25.05 -9.72
CA TRP A 27 -8.35 -23.97 -8.98
C TRP A 27 -7.37 -23.12 -8.17
N ARG A 28 -6.18 -23.66 -7.91
CA ARG A 28 -5.06 -22.97 -7.26
C ARG A 28 -4.52 -21.76 -8.06
N GLU A 29 -4.70 -21.76 -9.38
CA GLU A 29 -4.19 -20.74 -10.31
C GLU A 29 -5.28 -19.75 -10.74
N LEU A 30 -6.50 -19.90 -10.24
CA LEU A 30 -7.64 -19.05 -10.59
C LEU A 30 -7.66 -17.79 -9.72
N SER A 31 -7.96 -16.65 -10.34
CA SER A 31 -8.35 -15.44 -9.62
C SER A 31 -9.63 -15.70 -8.83
N ARG A 32 -9.85 -14.96 -7.75
CA ARG A 32 -11.08 -15.09 -6.93
C ARG A 32 -12.38 -15.05 -7.74
N GLU A 33 -12.51 -14.16 -8.71
CA GLU A 33 -13.72 -14.08 -9.56
C GLU A 33 -13.92 -15.34 -10.40
N ALA A 34 -12.84 -15.86 -10.98
CA ALA A 34 -12.87 -17.10 -11.73
C ALA A 34 -13.18 -18.29 -10.83
N PHE A 35 -12.59 -18.35 -9.62
CA PHE A 35 -12.88 -19.39 -8.63
C PHE A 35 -14.35 -19.38 -8.22
N VAL A 36 -14.94 -18.23 -7.92
CA VAL A 36 -16.37 -18.12 -7.58
C VAL A 36 -17.26 -18.61 -8.73
N TYR A 37 -16.92 -18.26 -9.97
CA TYR A 37 -17.63 -18.74 -11.15
C TYR A 37 -17.58 -20.27 -11.29
N HIS A 38 -16.39 -20.87 -11.20
CA HIS A 38 -16.21 -22.31 -11.29
C HIS A 38 -16.82 -23.07 -10.11
N LEU A 39 -16.75 -22.51 -8.89
CA LEU A 39 -17.39 -23.06 -7.70
C LEU A 39 -18.91 -23.07 -7.84
N ARG A 40 -19.50 -22.01 -8.40
CA ARG A 40 -20.94 -21.92 -8.64
C ARG A 40 -21.41 -22.97 -9.64
N GLN A 41 -20.69 -23.15 -10.74
CA GLN A 41 -20.97 -24.20 -11.72
C GLN A 41 -20.83 -25.60 -11.11
N GLY A 42 -19.81 -25.83 -10.29
CA GLY A 42 -19.63 -27.08 -9.56
C GLY A 42 -20.79 -27.38 -8.60
N VAL A 43 -21.29 -26.36 -7.89
CA VAL A 43 -22.45 -26.49 -6.99
C VAL A 43 -23.73 -26.83 -7.77
N GLU A 44 -24.02 -26.11 -8.86
CA GLU A 44 -25.18 -26.38 -9.72
C GLU A 44 -25.11 -27.79 -10.35
N GLY A 45 -23.92 -28.22 -10.77
CA GLY A 45 -23.67 -29.56 -11.27
C GLY A 45 -23.93 -30.64 -10.21
N LEU A 46 -23.41 -30.45 -9.00
CA LEU A 46 -23.61 -31.37 -7.87
C LEU A 46 -25.07 -31.44 -7.41
N GLU A 47 -25.80 -30.33 -7.41
CA GLU A 47 -27.26 -30.32 -7.14
C GLU A 47 -28.03 -31.13 -8.19
N GLY A 48 -27.63 -30.99 -9.46
CA GLY A 48 -28.19 -31.78 -10.55
C GLY A 48 -27.97 -33.29 -10.38
N ILE A 49 -26.76 -33.68 -9.97
CA ILE A 49 -26.40 -35.08 -9.68
C ILE A 49 -27.16 -35.58 -8.46
N ALA A 50 -27.31 -34.77 -7.40
CA ALA A 50 -28.08 -35.09 -6.21
C ALA A 50 -29.54 -35.45 -6.57
N ALA A 51 -30.19 -34.59 -7.36
CA ALA A 51 -31.58 -34.80 -7.79
C ALA A 51 -31.76 -36.08 -8.61
N GLN A 52 -30.81 -36.39 -9.49
CA GLN A 52 -30.84 -37.62 -10.28
C GLN A 52 -30.59 -38.87 -9.41
N LEU A 53 -29.68 -38.80 -8.43
CA LEU A 53 -29.46 -39.88 -7.46
C LEU A 53 -30.67 -40.09 -6.53
N GLU A 54 -31.39 -39.03 -6.16
CA GLU A 54 -32.65 -39.12 -5.42
C GLU A 54 -33.77 -39.75 -6.26
N ALA A 55 -33.88 -39.40 -7.55
CA ALA A 55 -34.81 -40.03 -8.47
C ALA A 55 -34.49 -41.53 -8.65
N LEU A 56 -33.21 -41.90 -8.79
CA LEU A 56 -32.80 -43.29 -8.82
C LEU A 56 -33.13 -44.02 -7.52
N ARG A 57 -32.89 -43.40 -6.37
CA ARG A 57 -33.25 -43.97 -5.07
C ARG A 57 -34.75 -44.24 -4.97
N ALA A 58 -35.59 -43.31 -5.40
CA ALA A 58 -37.04 -43.50 -5.44
C ALA A 58 -37.43 -44.69 -6.34
N ALA A 59 -36.84 -44.79 -7.55
CA ALA A 59 -37.07 -45.90 -8.46
C ALA A 59 -36.66 -47.27 -7.88
N PHE A 60 -35.58 -47.32 -7.09
CA PHE A 60 -35.18 -48.54 -6.40
C PHE A 60 -36.03 -48.85 -5.15
N GLN A 61 -36.62 -47.86 -4.49
CA GLN A 61 -37.54 -48.09 -3.36
C GLN A 61 -38.88 -48.68 -3.80
N GLU A 62 -39.37 -48.34 -5.00
CA GLU A 62 -40.59 -48.92 -5.58
C GLU A 62 -40.42 -50.40 -5.98
N LYS A 63 -39.19 -50.85 -6.25
CA LYS A 63 -38.85 -52.24 -6.60
C LYS A 63 -37.64 -52.72 -5.80
N PRO A 64 -37.83 -53.13 -4.53
CA PRO A 64 -36.73 -53.61 -3.71
C PRO A 64 -36.16 -54.90 -4.30
N LEU A 65 -34.89 -54.84 -4.70
CA LEU A 65 -34.16 -55.95 -5.31
C LEU A 65 -33.10 -56.49 -4.33
N PRO A 66 -32.82 -57.80 -4.35
CA PRO A 66 -31.76 -58.37 -3.51
C PRO A 66 -30.38 -57.85 -3.93
N HIS A 67 -29.57 -57.42 -2.96
CA HIS A 67 -28.24 -56.81 -3.12
C HIS A 67 -28.19 -55.40 -3.76
N GLN A 68 -29.19 -54.57 -3.47
CA GLN A 68 -29.19 -53.17 -3.87
C GLN A 68 -27.99 -52.39 -3.29
N PRO A 69 -27.29 -51.55 -4.08
CA PRO A 69 -26.27 -50.63 -3.57
C PRO A 69 -26.92 -49.58 -2.67
N ASP A 70 -26.32 -49.33 -1.50
CA ASP A 70 -26.80 -48.28 -0.59
C ASP A 70 -26.44 -46.89 -1.13
N LEU A 71 -27.46 -46.18 -1.60
CA LEU A 71 -27.35 -44.80 -2.09
C LEU A 71 -27.52 -43.76 -0.97
N ALA A 72 -27.98 -44.17 0.21
CA ALA A 72 -28.32 -43.24 1.29
C ALA A 72 -27.07 -42.63 1.96
N GLU A 73 -26.01 -43.43 2.15
CA GLU A 73 -24.74 -42.94 2.67
C GLU A 73 -24.08 -41.93 1.73
N HIS A 74 -24.10 -42.23 0.42
CA HIS A 74 -23.50 -41.33 -0.57
C HIS A 74 -24.27 -40.03 -0.75
N LEU A 75 -25.62 -40.07 -0.73
CA LEU A 75 -26.45 -38.85 -0.72
C LEU A 75 -26.19 -37.99 0.53
N ARG A 76 -25.93 -38.60 1.70
CA ARG A 76 -25.55 -37.84 2.90
C ARG A 76 -24.19 -37.16 2.74
N GLU A 77 -23.18 -37.87 2.21
CA GLU A 77 -21.87 -37.28 1.91
C GLU A 77 -21.96 -36.14 0.88
N LEU A 78 -22.75 -36.34 -0.18
CA LEU A 78 -22.97 -35.35 -1.23
C LEU A 78 -23.69 -34.10 -0.70
N ASN A 79 -24.73 -34.27 0.12
CA ASN A 79 -25.41 -33.14 0.75
C ASN A 79 -24.52 -32.40 1.77
N ALA A 80 -23.70 -33.12 2.55
CA ALA A 80 -22.76 -32.50 3.48
C ALA A 80 -21.70 -31.66 2.76
N THR A 81 -21.15 -32.17 1.65
CA THR A 81 -20.19 -31.42 0.83
C THR A 81 -20.83 -30.23 0.13
N LEU A 82 -22.05 -30.36 -0.40
CA LEU A 82 -22.82 -29.23 -0.97
C LEU A 82 -23.01 -28.09 0.04
N VAL A 83 -23.29 -28.38 1.31
CA VAL A 83 -23.40 -27.36 2.36
C VAL A 83 -22.07 -26.61 2.55
N VAL A 84 -20.95 -27.33 2.55
CA VAL A 84 -19.61 -26.73 2.65
C VAL A 84 -19.30 -25.84 1.43
N PHE A 85 -19.58 -26.32 0.22
CA PHE A 85 -19.37 -25.56 -1.01
C PHE A 85 -20.23 -24.29 -1.07
N LYS A 86 -21.52 -24.38 -0.71
CA LYS A 86 -22.42 -23.21 -0.63
C LYS A 86 -21.98 -22.20 0.42
N ARG A 87 -21.49 -22.66 1.57
CA ARG A 87 -20.97 -21.79 2.62
C ARG A 87 -19.72 -21.05 2.15
N ASN A 88 -18.79 -21.74 1.50
CA ASN A 88 -17.57 -21.14 0.96
C ASN A 88 -17.85 -20.17 -0.19
N LEU A 89 -18.81 -20.50 -1.06
CA LEU A 89 -19.27 -19.59 -2.12
C LEU A 89 -19.81 -18.28 -1.53
N LYS A 90 -20.66 -18.35 -0.48
CA LYS A 90 -21.14 -17.15 0.22
C LYS A 90 -20.03 -16.34 0.90
N LEU A 91 -19.03 -17.01 1.47
CA LEU A 91 -17.87 -16.34 2.10
C LEU A 91 -17.00 -15.63 1.07
N GLU A 92 -16.76 -16.24 -0.09
CA GLU A 92 -16.00 -15.63 -1.18
C GLU A 92 -16.79 -14.55 -1.92
N GLU A 93 -18.12 -14.62 -1.99
CA GLU A 93 -18.96 -13.54 -2.56
C GLU A 93 -19.09 -12.34 -1.61
N ALA A 94 -19.11 -12.56 -0.30
CA ALA A 94 -19.31 -11.50 0.71
C ALA A 94 -18.07 -10.62 0.96
N LYS A 95 -16.89 -11.01 0.50
CA LYS A 95 -15.68 -10.17 0.63
C LYS A 95 -15.79 -8.95 -0.30
N PRO A 96 -15.50 -7.72 0.14
CA PRO A 96 -15.59 -6.55 -0.73
C PRO A 96 -14.61 -6.65 -1.91
N LEU A 97 -15.06 -6.24 -3.11
CA LEU A 97 -14.19 -5.98 -4.25
C LEU A 97 -13.50 -4.62 -4.01
N ASN A 98 -12.21 -4.63 -3.71
CA ASN A 98 -11.46 -3.40 -3.42
C ASN A 98 -11.11 -2.69 -4.73
N VAL A 99 -11.94 -1.73 -5.14
CA VAL A 99 -11.83 -0.95 -6.39
C VAL A 99 -10.73 0.14 -6.33
N SER A 100 -10.04 0.32 -5.20
CA SER A 100 -8.94 1.30 -5.10
C SER A 100 -7.59 0.64 -5.40
N GLY A 101 -6.93 1.11 -6.47
CA GLY A 101 -5.67 0.61 -7.04
C GLY A 101 -4.42 0.72 -6.15
N HIS A 102 -4.52 0.48 -4.85
CA HIS A 102 -3.40 0.31 -3.91
C HIS A 102 -3.33 -1.13 -3.37
N SER A 103 -4.04 -2.06 -4.01
CA SER A 103 -4.41 -3.37 -3.43
C SER A 103 -3.75 -4.59 -4.07
N ARG A 104 -2.72 -4.45 -4.93
CA ARG A 104 -1.89 -5.60 -5.36
C ARG A 104 -1.20 -6.32 -4.18
N LEU A 105 -1.07 -5.66 -3.04
CA LEU A 105 -0.61 -6.27 -1.79
C LEU A 105 -1.73 -6.97 -1.00
N SER A 106 -3.01 -6.74 -1.30
CA SER A 106 -4.14 -7.42 -0.63
C SER A 106 -4.61 -8.69 -1.35
N GLU A 107 -4.28 -8.85 -2.63
CA GLU A 107 -4.42 -10.11 -3.38
C GLU A 107 -3.55 -11.23 -2.77
N SER A 108 -2.59 -10.89 -1.90
CA SER A 108 -1.85 -11.80 -1.01
C SER A 108 -2.72 -12.58 0.00
N ARG A 109 -4.03 -12.37 0.06
CA ARG A 109 -4.98 -13.18 0.86
C ARG A 109 -5.84 -14.13 0.03
N GLU A 110 -5.49 -14.37 -1.23
CA GLU A 110 -5.97 -15.58 -1.90
C GLU A 110 -5.42 -16.80 -1.15
N GLN A 111 -6.29 -17.77 -0.85
CA GLN A 111 -5.92 -19.02 -0.18
C GLN A 111 -5.86 -20.12 -1.24
N PRO A 112 -4.79 -20.21 -2.04
CA PRO A 112 -4.67 -21.21 -3.10
C PRO A 112 -4.75 -22.64 -2.54
N GLU A 113 -4.31 -22.84 -1.30
CA GLU A 113 -4.46 -24.12 -0.57
C GLU A 113 -5.92 -24.46 -0.28
N LEU A 114 -6.75 -23.47 0.06
CA LEU A 114 -8.18 -23.71 0.28
C LEU A 114 -8.86 -24.10 -1.03
N TYR A 115 -8.53 -23.42 -2.13
CA TYR A 115 -9.10 -23.72 -3.45
C TYR A 115 -8.70 -25.11 -3.93
N ALA A 116 -7.42 -25.48 -3.81
CA ALA A 116 -6.95 -26.82 -4.10
C ALA A 116 -7.66 -27.88 -3.23
N SER A 117 -7.82 -27.63 -1.92
CA SER A 117 -8.51 -28.56 -1.03
C SER A 117 -9.99 -28.78 -1.38
N LEU A 118 -10.63 -27.77 -1.98
CA LEU A 118 -12.02 -27.83 -2.43
C LEU A 118 -12.13 -28.54 -3.78
N GLU A 119 -11.18 -28.32 -4.68
CA GLU A 119 -11.04 -29.05 -5.93
C GLU A 119 -10.84 -30.55 -5.68
N ASP A 120 -9.92 -30.92 -4.78
CA ASP A 120 -9.64 -32.30 -4.41
C ASP A 120 -10.87 -32.99 -3.81
N LYS A 121 -11.61 -32.29 -2.93
CA LYS A 121 -12.86 -32.81 -2.36
C LYS A 121 -13.93 -33.03 -3.42
N LEU A 122 -14.03 -32.14 -4.39
CA LEU A 122 -14.99 -32.27 -5.49
C LEU A 122 -14.62 -33.44 -6.41
N ALA A 123 -13.34 -33.57 -6.78
CA ALA A 123 -12.84 -34.68 -7.59
C ALA A 123 -12.98 -36.04 -6.89
N ALA A 124 -12.70 -36.10 -5.58
CA ALA A 124 -12.90 -37.31 -4.77
C ALA A 124 -14.39 -37.71 -4.69
N LEU A 125 -15.29 -36.72 -4.63
CA LEU A 125 -16.73 -37.00 -4.63
C LEU A 125 -17.20 -37.48 -6.01
N LEU A 126 -16.76 -36.85 -7.10
CA LEU A 126 -17.10 -37.24 -8.46
C LEU A 126 -16.61 -38.66 -8.81
N THR A 127 -15.43 -39.06 -8.34
CA THR A 127 -14.93 -40.43 -8.53
C THR A 127 -15.76 -41.45 -7.73
N LYS A 128 -16.15 -41.12 -6.50
CA LYS A 128 -17.09 -41.94 -5.72
C LYS A 128 -18.45 -42.08 -6.41
N THR A 129 -19.01 -41.01 -6.98
CA THR A 129 -20.27 -41.07 -7.74
C THR A 129 -20.16 -41.96 -8.98
N VAL A 130 -19.05 -41.91 -9.72
CA VAL A 130 -18.82 -42.77 -10.90
C VAL A 130 -18.77 -44.24 -10.48
N PHE A 131 -18.02 -44.57 -9.43
CA PHE A 131 -17.96 -45.93 -8.90
C PHE A 131 -19.34 -46.47 -8.48
N LEU A 132 -20.18 -45.63 -7.88
CA LEU A 132 -21.55 -46.01 -7.54
C LEU A 132 -22.44 -46.21 -8.78
N CYS A 133 -22.31 -45.36 -9.80
CA CYS A 133 -23.01 -45.53 -11.08
C CYS A 133 -22.60 -46.85 -11.76
N GLU A 134 -21.32 -47.20 -11.75
CA GLU A 134 -20.84 -48.49 -12.26
C GLU A 134 -21.43 -49.67 -11.48
N ARG A 135 -21.52 -49.59 -10.15
CA ARG A 135 -22.16 -50.62 -9.32
C ARG A 135 -23.65 -50.77 -9.62
N ILE A 136 -24.35 -49.67 -9.89
CA ILE A 136 -25.76 -49.68 -10.31
C ILE A 136 -25.90 -50.37 -11.68
N ASN A 137 -25.06 -50.01 -12.65
CA ASN A 137 -25.07 -50.61 -13.99
C ASN A 137 -24.71 -52.11 -13.96
N LEU A 138 -23.76 -52.52 -13.13
CA LEU A 138 -23.44 -53.94 -12.90
C LEU A 138 -24.61 -54.70 -12.28
N HIS A 139 -25.37 -54.06 -11.37
CA HIS A 139 -26.57 -54.67 -10.81
C HIS A 139 -27.66 -54.86 -11.88
N GLY A 140 -27.88 -53.85 -12.73
CA GLY A 140 -28.85 -53.92 -13.83
C GLY A 140 -28.55 -55.05 -14.81
N ARG A 141 -27.27 -55.25 -15.17
CA ARG A 141 -26.83 -56.34 -16.04
C ARG A 141 -27.08 -57.72 -15.42
N ARG A 142 -26.75 -57.90 -14.13
CA ARG A 142 -26.98 -59.18 -13.42
C ARG A 142 -28.44 -59.58 -13.32
N GLN A 143 -29.37 -58.63 -13.37
CA GLN A 143 -30.81 -58.94 -13.37
C GLN A 143 -31.35 -59.30 -14.76
N ALA A 144 -30.77 -58.75 -15.84
CA ALA A 144 -31.17 -59.07 -17.20
C ALA A 144 -30.88 -60.53 -17.57
N ASP A 145 -29.82 -61.12 -17.00
CA ASP A 145 -29.44 -62.52 -17.23
C ASP A 145 -30.34 -63.53 -16.49
N PHE A 146 -31.22 -63.08 -15.60
CA PHE A 146 -32.17 -63.92 -14.84
C PHE A 146 -33.63 -63.68 -15.30
N SER A 147 -33.93 -63.88 -16.59
CA SER A 147 -35.32 -63.95 -17.05
C SER A 147 -35.80 -65.41 -17.15
N PRO A 148 -36.84 -65.84 -16.40
CA PRO A 148 -37.28 -67.24 -16.29
C PRO A 148 -38.16 -67.70 -17.47
N ALA A 149 -37.82 -67.31 -18.71
CA ALA A 149 -38.61 -67.59 -19.91
C ALA A 149 -38.30 -68.94 -20.60
N LEU A 150 -37.38 -69.75 -20.06
CA LEU A 150 -36.99 -71.03 -20.65
C LEU A 150 -37.58 -72.22 -19.88
N LYS A 151 -38.91 -72.37 -19.95
CA LYS A 151 -39.59 -73.64 -19.68
C LYS A 151 -40.56 -73.94 -20.82
N GLY A 152 -40.08 -74.62 -21.86
CA GLY A 152 -40.94 -75.12 -22.93
C GLY A 152 -40.20 -75.64 -24.17
N ALA A 153 -40.12 -76.97 -24.26
CA ALA A 153 -39.97 -77.78 -25.47
C ALA A 153 -38.58 -77.92 -26.16
N PRO A 154 -38.22 -79.14 -26.62
CA PRO A 154 -36.98 -79.46 -27.34
C PRO A 154 -36.79 -78.69 -28.67
N LYS A 155 -37.83 -78.03 -29.18
CA LYS A 155 -37.70 -77.06 -30.29
C LYS A 155 -36.91 -75.81 -29.91
N GLY A 156 -37.02 -75.35 -28.66
CA GLY A 156 -36.23 -74.22 -28.15
C GLY A 156 -34.74 -74.54 -28.07
N MET A 157 -34.39 -75.79 -27.73
CA MET A 157 -32.99 -76.24 -27.68
C MET A 157 -32.37 -76.38 -29.06
N LEU A 158 -33.14 -76.82 -30.06
CA LEU A 158 -32.69 -76.84 -31.46
C LEU A 158 -32.49 -75.42 -32.01
N VAL A 159 -33.43 -74.50 -31.77
CA VAL A 159 -33.26 -73.09 -32.17
C VAL A 159 -32.08 -72.45 -31.45
N LEU A 160 -31.85 -72.77 -30.18
CA LEU A 160 -30.69 -72.27 -29.43
C LEU A 160 -29.38 -72.88 -29.94
N LEU A 161 -29.38 -74.14 -30.37
CA LEU A 161 -28.22 -74.79 -30.98
C LEU A 161 -27.91 -74.20 -32.36
N GLU A 162 -28.92 -73.98 -33.20
CA GLU A 162 -28.76 -73.30 -34.50
C GLU A 162 -28.28 -71.85 -34.32
N GLN A 163 -28.80 -71.13 -33.33
CA GLN A 163 -28.32 -69.79 -32.97
C GLN A 163 -26.87 -69.83 -32.47
N LYS A 164 -26.50 -70.83 -31.65
CA LYS A 164 -25.13 -70.99 -31.17
C LYS A 164 -24.17 -71.41 -32.27
N GLU A 165 -24.60 -72.21 -33.24
CA GLU A 165 -23.82 -72.55 -34.43
C GLU A 165 -23.61 -71.32 -35.33
N ALA A 166 -24.66 -70.53 -35.56
CA ALA A 166 -24.56 -69.27 -36.29
C ALA A 166 -23.63 -68.26 -35.56
N GLU A 167 -23.73 -68.14 -34.24
CA GLU A 167 -22.82 -67.33 -33.41
C GLU A 167 -21.38 -67.86 -33.46
N LEU A 168 -21.18 -69.18 -33.49
CA LEU A 168 -19.85 -69.80 -33.62
C LEU A 168 -19.23 -69.56 -35.00
N GLU A 169 -20.03 -69.62 -36.06
CA GLU A 169 -19.55 -69.26 -37.40
C GLU A 169 -19.26 -67.77 -37.54
N GLU A 170 -20.11 -66.92 -36.96
CA GLU A 170 -19.90 -65.47 -36.98
C GLU A 170 -18.67 -65.07 -36.15
N THR A 171 -18.45 -65.71 -34.99
CA THR A 171 -17.25 -65.48 -34.17
C THR A 171 -15.99 -66.01 -34.84
N ARG A 172 -16.05 -67.13 -35.56
CA ARG A 172 -14.93 -67.63 -36.39
C ARG A 172 -14.59 -66.67 -37.52
N LYS A 173 -15.60 -66.12 -38.23
CA LYS A 173 -15.40 -65.10 -39.26
C LYS A 173 -14.82 -63.82 -38.66
N LYS A 174 -15.38 -63.32 -37.56
CA LYS A 174 -14.84 -62.15 -36.82
C LYS A 174 -13.42 -62.39 -36.34
N PHE A 175 -13.08 -63.60 -35.87
CA PHE A 175 -11.72 -63.94 -35.46
C PHE A 175 -10.76 -63.99 -36.64
N LEU A 176 -11.16 -64.53 -37.80
CA LEU A 176 -10.34 -64.52 -39.01
C LEU A 176 -10.13 -63.10 -39.54
N ASP A 177 -11.16 -62.27 -39.52
CA ASP A 177 -11.09 -60.86 -39.91
C ASP A 177 -10.20 -60.06 -38.95
N LEU A 178 -10.34 -60.27 -37.63
CA LEU A 178 -9.49 -59.64 -36.62
C LEU A 178 -8.05 -60.14 -36.72
N ARG A 179 -7.83 -61.43 -37.01
CA ARG A 179 -6.52 -62.00 -37.24
C ARG A 179 -5.87 -61.40 -38.50
N GLY A 180 -6.62 -61.22 -39.58
CA GLY A 180 -6.15 -60.52 -40.78
C GLY A 180 -5.79 -59.06 -40.51
N LYS A 181 -6.64 -58.34 -39.77
CA LYS A 181 -6.42 -56.92 -39.40
C LYS A 181 -5.26 -56.74 -38.42
N SER A 182 -5.10 -57.63 -37.45
CA SER A 182 -4.01 -57.55 -36.47
C SER A 182 -2.66 -57.90 -37.07
N PHE A 183 -2.59 -58.85 -38.01
CA PHE A 183 -1.34 -59.26 -38.66
C PHE A 183 -0.81 -58.22 -39.65
N PHE A 184 -1.69 -57.52 -40.38
CA PHE A 184 -1.30 -56.39 -41.24
C PHE A 184 -1.17 -55.07 -40.46
N GLY A 185 -1.96 -54.86 -39.40
CA GLY A 185 -1.94 -53.65 -38.58
C GLY A 185 -0.72 -53.51 -37.67
N ALA A 186 -0.10 -54.61 -37.22
CA ALA A 186 1.06 -54.53 -36.32
C ALA A 186 2.33 -53.94 -36.96
N GLY A 187 2.48 -54.03 -38.28
CA GLY A 187 3.64 -53.46 -39.00
C GLY A 187 3.49 -51.97 -39.33
N GLU A 188 2.29 -51.54 -39.74
CA GLU A 188 2.03 -50.14 -40.10
C GLU A 188 1.86 -49.24 -38.86
N THR A 189 1.30 -49.77 -37.77
CA THR A 189 1.13 -49.00 -36.52
C THR A 189 2.44 -48.77 -35.77
N ALA A 190 3.34 -49.76 -35.73
CA ALA A 190 4.64 -49.61 -35.07
C ALA A 190 5.52 -48.57 -35.78
N ALA A 191 5.63 -48.64 -37.11
CA ALA A 191 6.39 -47.66 -37.89
C ALA A 191 5.76 -46.25 -37.86
N GLY A 192 4.43 -46.15 -37.74
CA GLY A 192 3.72 -44.89 -37.53
C GLY A 192 4.06 -44.28 -36.16
N LEU A 193 3.96 -45.06 -35.10
CA LEU A 193 4.30 -44.65 -33.73
C LEU A 193 5.78 -44.26 -33.60
N GLU A 194 6.69 -44.98 -34.24
CA GLU A 194 8.11 -44.62 -34.25
C GLU A 194 8.36 -43.25 -34.91
N ARG A 195 7.67 -42.95 -36.02
CA ARG A 195 7.77 -41.62 -36.66
C ARG A 195 7.18 -40.53 -35.78
N GLU A 196 6.01 -40.76 -35.19
CA GLU A 196 5.38 -39.80 -34.26
C GLU A 196 6.29 -39.53 -33.05
N LEU A 197 6.92 -40.57 -32.49
CA LEU A 197 7.88 -40.43 -31.40
C LEU A 197 9.13 -39.66 -31.82
N MET A 198 9.65 -39.89 -33.02
CA MET A 198 10.80 -39.12 -33.54
C MET A 198 10.44 -37.65 -33.79
N GLU A 199 9.26 -37.37 -34.35
CA GLU A 199 8.78 -35.99 -34.55
C GLU A 199 8.55 -35.27 -33.23
N LEU A 200 7.95 -35.95 -32.24
CA LEU A 200 7.75 -35.40 -30.91
C LEU A 200 9.09 -35.11 -30.23
N ASN A 201 10.06 -36.03 -30.33
CA ASN A 201 11.39 -35.83 -29.77
C ASN A 201 12.12 -34.67 -30.45
N ALA A 202 12.00 -34.51 -31.77
CA ALA A 202 12.55 -33.38 -32.49
C ALA A 202 11.93 -32.06 -32.03
N ARG A 203 10.59 -32.00 -31.87
CA ARG A 203 9.89 -30.82 -31.33
C ARG A 203 10.36 -30.48 -29.91
N LEU A 204 10.44 -31.48 -29.03
CA LEU A 204 10.93 -31.30 -27.66
C LEU A 204 12.38 -30.79 -27.63
N GLN A 205 13.25 -31.26 -28.53
CA GLN A 205 14.60 -30.75 -28.64
C GLN A 205 14.64 -29.29 -29.10
N THR A 206 13.79 -28.90 -30.05
CA THR A 206 13.70 -27.50 -30.49
C THR A 206 13.16 -26.59 -29.40
N GLU A 207 12.11 -27.01 -28.67
CA GLU A 207 11.56 -26.25 -27.55
C GLU A 207 12.57 -26.10 -26.42
N ARG A 208 13.30 -27.18 -26.09
CA ARG A 208 14.38 -27.13 -25.10
C ARG A 208 15.46 -26.12 -25.51
N ALA A 209 15.87 -26.10 -26.78
CA ALA A 209 16.88 -25.16 -27.26
C ALA A 209 16.39 -23.70 -27.19
N LEU A 210 15.12 -23.45 -27.51
CA LEU A 210 14.50 -22.13 -27.38
C LEU A 210 14.45 -21.68 -25.91
N LEU A 211 13.97 -22.56 -25.02
CA LEU A 211 13.91 -22.27 -23.58
C LEU A 211 15.30 -22.02 -22.98
N GLN A 212 16.33 -22.76 -23.41
CA GLN A 212 17.71 -22.51 -22.98
C GLN A 212 18.19 -21.13 -23.43
N LYS A 213 17.89 -20.73 -24.67
CA LYS A 213 18.24 -19.40 -25.19
C LYS A 213 17.52 -18.28 -24.44
N ASP A 214 16.25 -18.47 -24.13
CA ASP A 214 15.45 -17.50 -23.36
C ASP A 214 15.92 -17.40 -21.89
N LEU A 215 16.38 -18.52 -21.33
CA LEU A 215 17.00 -18.53 -20.00
C LEU A 215 18.35 -17.79 -20.00
N GLU A 216 19.17 -17.98 -21.04
CA GLU A 216 20.42 -17.24 -21.19
C GLU A 216 20.20 -15.74 -21.39
N SER A 217 19.20 -15.32 -22.18
CA SER A 217 18.87 -13.90 -22.35
C SER A 217 18.36 -13.30 -21.04
N SER A 218 17.45 -13.98 -20.34
CA SER A 218 16.95 -13.56 -19.03
C SER A 218 18.07 -13.41 -18.01
N ASN A 219 19.03 -14.34 -17.99
CA ASN A 219 20.21 -14.25 -17.10
C ASN A 219 21.09 -13.03 -17.43
N ARG A 220 21.25 -12.68 -18.71
CA ARG A 220 21.98 -11.45 -19.10
C ARG A 220 21.25 -10.20 -18.65
N GLU A 221 19.93 -10.16 -18.76
CA GLU A 221 19.11 -9.05 -18.27
C GLU A 221 19.24 -8.92 -16.74
N ILE A 222 19.14 -10.03 -16.01
CA ILE A 222 19.35 -10.06 -14.55
C ILE A 222 20.72 -9.49 -14.19
N ASN A 223 21.79 -9.93 -14.84
CA ASN A 223 23.14 -9.42 -14.58
C ASN A 223 23.23 -7.91 -14.86
N SER A 224 22.62 -7.43 -15.95
CA SER A 224 22.59 -5.99 -16.24
C SER A 224 21.82 -5.18 -15.20
N LEU A 225 20.76 -5.75 -14.62
CA LEU A 225 19.99 -5.13 -13.54
C LEU A 225 20.80 -5.12 -12.23
N LEU A 226 21.55 -6.18 -11.93
CA LEU A 226 22.45 -6.23 -10.79
C LEU A 226 23.58 -5.19 -10.91
N ASP A 227 24.17 -5.03 -12.10
CA ASP A 227 25.18 -3.99 -12.33
C ASP A 227 24.61 -2.58 -12.12
N ARG A 228 23.42 -2.31 -12.64
CA ARG A 228 22.72 -1.03 -12.40
C ARG A 228 22.40 -0.81 -10.92
N GLN A 229 22.00 -1.86 -10.20
CA GLN A 229 21.76 -1.78 -8.76
C GLN A 229 23.05 -1.37 -8.03
N LEU A 230 24.19 -2.00 -8.35
CA LEU A 230 25.48 -1.65 -7.76
C LEU A 230 25.88 -0.20 -8.07
N GLU A 231 25.60 0.31 -9.27
CA GLU A 231 25.81 1.71 -9.60
C GLU A 231 24.93 2.65 -8.78
N PHE A 232 23.66 2.31 -8.57
CA PHE A 232 22.76 3.10 -7.74
C PHE A 232 23.19 3.10 -6.27
N ASP A 233 23.64 1.97 -5.74
CA ASP A 233 24.15 1.88 -4.37
C ASP A 233 25.40 2.78 -4.18
N ARG A 234 26.32 2.79 -5.15
CA ARG A 234 27.48 3.69 -5.13
C ARG A 234 27.07 5.16 -5.17
N LYS A 235 26.11 5.52 -6.03
CA LYS A 235 25.59 6.91 -6.11
C LYS A 235 24.87 7.32 -4.83
N LEU A 236 24.14 6.41 -4.20
CA LEU A 236 23.49 6.65 -2.91
C LEU A 236 24.53 6.89 -1.80
N GLN A 237 25.58 6.08 -1.75
CA GLN A 237 26.68 6.28 -0.80
C GLN A 237 27.35 7.65 -1.00
N SER A 238 27.71 8.01 -2.25
CA SER A 238 28.31 9.32 -2.52
C SER A 238 27.39 10.49 -2.15
N LEU A 239 26.07 10.36 -2.37
CA LEU A 239 25.10 11.39 -1.99
C LEU A 239 24.98 11.51 -0.48
N ASN A 240 25.02 10.40 0.25
CA ASN A 240 25.00 10.41 1.71
C ASN A 240 26.26 11.08 2.29
N ASP A 241 27.43 10.82 1.71
CA ASP A 241 28.68 11.46 2.12
C ASP A 241 28.63 12.98 1.90
N VAL A 242 28.19 13.42 0.71
CA VAL A 242 28.01 14.85 0.39
C VAL A 242 26.97 15.49 1.32
N TYR A 243 25.88 14.79 1.62
CA TYR A 243 24.87 15.27 2.56
C TYR A 243 25.43 15.43 3.97
N ALA A 244 26.21 14.46 4.46
CA ALA A 244 26.84 14.52 5.77
C ALA A 244 27.84 15.69 5.86
N GLU A 245 28.66 15.91 4.84
CA GLU A 245 29.56 17.07 4.77
C GLU A 245 28.79 18.39 4.76
N HIS A 246 27.71 18.48 3.98
CA HIS A 246 26.88 19.69 3.92
C HIS A 246 26.18 19.95 5.25
N ALA A 247 25.66 18.92 5.92
CA ALA A 247 25.05 19.03 7.23
C ALA A 247 26.05 19.52 8.29
N ALA A 248 27.27 18.99 8.29
CA ALA A 248 28.35 19.44 9.17
C ALA A 248 28.68 20.92 8.95
N LYS A 249 28.92 21.33 7.69
CA LYS A 249 29.18 22.74 7.32
C LYS A 249 28.02 23.66 7.70
N SER A 250 26.78 23.22 7.52
CA SER A 250 25.59 23.98 7.89
C SER A 250 25.51 24.22 9.41
N LEU A 251 25.83 23.21 10.22
CA LEU A 251 25.91 23.34 11.67
C LEU A 251 27.02 24.29 12.11
N GLU A 252 28.21 24.19 11.49
CA GLU A 252 29.34 25.10 11.74
C GLU A 252 28.97 26.55 11.42
N LEU A 253 28.40 26.81 10.24
CA LEU A 253 27.95 28.15 9.84
C LEU A 253 26.88 28.69 10.80
N THR A 254 25.96 27.85 11.25
CA THR A 254 24.94 28.24 12.22
C THR A 254 25.57 28.62 13.57
N ALA A 255 26.61 27.90 14.00
CA ALA A 255 27.34 28.23 15.22
C ALA A 255 28.10 29.57 15.10
N LEU A 256 28.78 29.79 13.97
CA LEU A 256 29.49 31.04 13.68
C LEU A 256 28.52 32.23 13.64
N LEU A 257 27.38 32.11 12.94
CA LEU A 257 26.36 33.16 12.90
C LEU A 257 25.78 33.47 14.29
N LYS A 258 25.57 32.45 15.12
CA LYS A 258 25.17 32.66 16.52
C LYS A 258 26.23 33.41 17.30
N GLN A 259 27.50 33.08 17.11
CA GLN A 259 28.62 33.75 17.76
C GLN A 259 28.73 35.22 17.31
N GLU A 260 28.68 35.50 16.02
CA GLU A 260 28.65 36.86 15.46
C GLU A 260 27.45 37.66 15.97
N SER A 261 26.26 37.06 16.01
CA SER A 261 25.08 37.73 16.59
C SER A 261 25.28 38.06 18.07
N GLY A 262 25.99 37.21 18.82
CA GLY A 262 26.37 37.47 20.21
C GLY A 262 27.36 38.61 20.34
N TYR A 263 28.38 38.68 19.47
CA TYR A 263 29.32 39.79 19.43
C TYR A 263 28.65 41.11 19.07
N ALA A 264 27.79 41.13 18.06
CA ALA A 264 27.04 42.32 17.65
C ALA A 264 26.17 42.85 18.81
N ARG A 265 25.48 41.96 19.54
CA ARG A 265 24.69 42.35 20.73
C ARG A 265 25.57 42.95 21.83
N ARG A 266 26.74 42.37 22.10
CA ARG A 266 27.67 42.92 23.11
C ARG A 266 28.19 44.29 22.69
N ALA A 267 28.64 44.44 21.45
CA ALA A 267 29.12 45.72 20.93
C ALA A 267 28.03 46.81 20.98
N LEU A 268 26.77 46.46 20.71
CA LEU A 268 25.64 47.38 20.87
C LEU A 268 25.44 47.79 22.34
N LEU A 269 25.48 46.84 23.27
CA LEU A 269 25.35 47.14 24.71
C LEU A 269 26.49 48.03 25.21
N ASP A 270 27.73 47.78 24.77
CA ASP A 270 28.89 48.60 25.12
C ASP A 270 28.74 50.03 24.56
N ALA A 271 28.28 50.17 23.30
CA ALA A 271 28.01 51.46 22.70
C ALA A 271 26.88 52.23 23.42
N GLU A 272 25.80 51.53 23.81
CA GLU A 272 24.72 52.11 24.60
C GLU A 272 25.21 52.57 25.98
N GLN A 273 26.07 51.79 26.63
CA GLN A 273 26.67 52.15 27.91
C GLN A 273 27.57 53.38 27.79
N ASP A 274 28.41 53.46 26.76
CA ASP A 274 29.28 54.61 26.52
C ASP A 274 28.47 55.86 26.16
N LEU A 275 27.42 55.73 25.36
CA LEU A 275 26.46 56.81 25.11
C LEU A 275 25.80 57.31 26.39
N ALA A 276 25.38 56.40 27.28
CA ALA A 276 24.81 56.76 28.58
C ALA A 276 25.81 57.49 29.47
N ARG A 277 27.08 57.04 29.50
CA ARG A 277 28.17 57.71 30.23
C ARG A 277 28.43 59.11 29.68
N GLN A 278 28.55 59.25 28.35
CA GLN A 278 28.73 60.53 27.70
C GLN A 278 27.58 61.49 28.01
N ARG A 279 26.33 61.03 27.89
CA ARG A 279 25.14 61.81 28.28
C ARG A 279 25.24 62.29 29.72
N SER A 280 25.62 61.41 30.66
CA SER A 280 25.80 61.80 32.06
C SER A 280 26.88 62.86 32.24
N THR A 281 28.03 62.71 31.57
CA THR A 281 29.13 63.67 31.62
C THR A 281 28.72 65.02 31.03
N TYR A 282 28.03 65.04 29.89
CA TYR A 282 27.51 66.26 29.27
C TYR A 282 26.47 66.94 30.17
N SER A 283 25.52 66.19 30.74
CA SER A 283 24.53 66.74 31.66
C SER A 283 25.17 67.35 32.90
N ARG A 284 26.17 66.67 33.50
CA ARG A 284 26.93 67.24 34.63
C ARG A 284 27.73 68.47 34.23
N GLY A 285 28.38 68.46 33.07
CA GLY A 285 29.12 69.59 32.55
C GLY A 285 28.22 70.80 32.30
N LEU A 286 27.04 70.59 31.71
CA LEU A 286 26.04 71.64 31.52
C LEU A 286 25.56 72.21 32.86
N LEU A 287 25.23 71.36 33.82
CA LEU A 287 24.87 71.78 35.18
C LEU A 287 26.00 72.62 35.81
N GLY A 288 27.25 72.18 35.73
CA GLY A 288 28.39 72.93 36.26
C GLY A 288 28.58 74.29 35.59
N VAL A 289 28.35 74.39 34.28
CA VAL A 289 28.39 75.67 33.54
C VAL A 289 27.22 76.58 33.98
N GLU A 290 26.02 76.04 34.17
CA GLU A 290 24.88 76.81 34.68
C GLU A 290 25.11 77.32 36.10
N GLU A 291 25.66 76.48 36.98
CA GLU A 291 26.06 76.84 38.34
C GLU A 291 27.14 77.93 38.33
N ALA A 292 28.19 77.79 37.52
CA ALA A 292 29.24 78.80 37.38
C ALA A 292 28.69 80.12 36.82
N LYS A 293 27.80 80.07 35.83
CA LYS A 293 27.13 81.25 35.27
C LYS A 293 26.26 81.95 36.32
N LEU A 294 25.56 81.19 37.17
CA LEU A 294 24.78 81.75 38.28
C LEU A 294 25.69 82.37 39.34
N ALA A 295 26.82 81.73 39.67
CA ALA A 295 27.80 82.26 40.61
C ALA A 295 28.41 83.58 40.11
N ALA A 296 28.93 83.61 38.88
CA ALA A 296 29.48 84.82 38.26
C ALA A 296 28.44 85.95 38.16
N ARG A 297 27.18 85.63 37.86
CA ARG A 297 26.07 86.61 37.89
C ARG A 297 25.82 87.16 39.29
N LYS A 298 25.94 86.35 40.34
CA LYS A 298 25.78 86.81 41.73
C LYS A 298 26.96 87.69 42.15
N GLU A 299 28.18 87.29 41.80
CA GLU A 299 29.40 88.04 42.08
C GLU A 299 29.39 89.40 41.38
N GLY A 300 29.16 89.45 40.06
CA GLY A 300 29.06 90.71 39.34
C GLY A 300 27.90 91.60 39.81
N ARG A 301 26.80 91.02 40.32
CA ARG A 301 25.74 91.80 41.00
C ARG A 301 26.23 92.39 42.32
N ALA A 302 27.03 91.66 43.09
CA ALA A 302 27.59 92.12 44.35
C ALA A 302 28.64 93.23 44.13
N GLU A 303 29.54 93.06 43.17
CA GLU A 303 30.52 94.08 42.77
C GLU A 303 29.83 95.35 42.30
N ASN A 304 28.87 95.25 41.36
CA ASN A 304 28.08 96.40 40.91
C ASN A 304 27.33 97.08 42.06
N ALA A 305 26.82 96.31 43.03
CA ALA A 305 26.15 96.88 44.20
C ALA A 305 27.14 97.67 45.07
N GLN A 306 28.35 97.16 45.30
CA GLN A 306 29.40 97.85 46.04
C GLN A 306 29.87 99.12 45.30
N GLU A 307 30.10 99.05 43.99
CA GLU A 307 30.45 100.21 43.18
C GLU A 307 29.35 101.26 43.21
N LEU A 308 28.08 100.85 43.11
CA LEU A 308 26.94 101.77 43.24
C LEU A 308 26.88 102.44 44.61
N GLU A 309 27.16 101.71 45.70
CA GLU A 309 27.22 102.32 47.03
C GLU A 309 28.39 103.30 47.16
N ARG A 310 29.56 102.95 46.64
CA ARG A 310 30.72 103.85 46.62
C ARG A 310 30.43 105.12 45.81
N LEU A 311 29.87 104.97 44.61
CA LEU A 311 29.49 106.11 43.76
C LEU A 311 28.41 106.96 44.44
N ARG A 312 27.45 106.35 45.15
CA ARG A 312 26.47 107.08 45.96
C ARG A 312 27.13 107.89 47.07
N LEU A 313 28.14 107.35 47.76
CA LEU A 313 28.92 108.07 48.76
C LEU A 313 29.73 109.21 48.14
N GLU A 314 30.44 108.97 47.05
CA GLU A 314 31.21 110.01 46.35
C GLU A 314 30.31 111.14 45.82
N VAL A 315 29.12 110.81 45.31
CA VAL A 315 28.12 111.81 44.91
C VAL A 315 27.62 112.59 46.12
N ARG A 316 27.40 111.93 47.26
CA ARG A 316 26.99 112.59 48.51
C ARG A 316 28.07 113.56 49.00
N ASP A 317 29.33 113.16 48.99
CA ASP A 317 30.47 113.99 49.42
C ASP A 317 30.68 115.18 48.46
N LYS A 318 30.61 114.95 47.14
CA LYS A 318 30.65 116.04 46.14
C LYS A 318 29.48 117.01 46.30
N ASN A 319 28.29 116.50 46.59
CA ASN A 319 27.13 117.36 46.86
C ASN A 319 27.30 118.17 48.16
N GLN A 320 27.97 117.61 49.18
CA GLN A 320 28.30 118.34 50.40
C GLN A 320 29.35 119.42 50.13
N LEU A 321 30.44 119.09 49.44
CA LEU A 321 31.45 120.07 49.01
C LEU A 321 30.83 121.19 48.17
N LEU A 322 29.90 120.87 47.26
CA LEU A 322 29.19 121.89 46.48
C LEU A 322 28.32 122.80 47.35
N LYS A 323 27.74 122.30 48.45
CA LYS A 323 27.05 123.15 49.43
C LYS A 323 28.04 124.04 50.15
N ASP A 324 29.14 123.47 50.65
CA ASP A 324 30.17 124.23 51.38
C ASP A 324 30.82 125.32 50.48
N PHE A 325 31.04 125.02 49.20
CA PHE A 325 31.51 126.01 48.22
C PHE A 325 30.48 127.10 47.95
N ARG A 326 29.18 126.76 47.87
CA ARG A 326 28.11 127.76 47.73
C ARG A 326 28.09 128.67 48.96
N GLU A 327 28.17 128.09 50.16
CA GLU A 327 28.24 128.85 51.41
C GLU A 327 29.47 129.78 51.44
N MET A 328 30.66 129.29 51.08
CA MET A 328 31.86 130.14 51.00
C MET A 328 31.75 131.24 49.94
N VAL A 329 31.13 130.97 48.78
CA VAL A 329 30.89 131.98 47.75
C VAL A 329 29.92 133.04 48.28
N ASP A 330 28.81 132.63 48.89
CA ASP A 330 27.83 133.54 49.50
C ASP A 330 28.49 134.39 50.60
N GLU A 331 29.34 133.80 51.44
CA GLU A 331 30.13 134.51 52.46
C GLU A 331 31.07 135.55 51.82
N ARG A 332 31.82 135.17 50.78
CA ARG A 332 32.74 136.06 50.07
C ARG A 332 32.01 137.17 49.31
N GLU A 333 30.88 136.88 48.70
CA GLU A 333 30.01 137.89 48.09
C GLU A 333 29.49 138.86 49.16
N SER A 334 29.14 138.37 50.35
CA SER A 334 28.75 139.22 51.50
C SER A 334 29.91 140.10 52.00
N GLU A 335 31.14 139.57 52.06
CA GLU A 335 32.34 140.32 52.43
C GLU A 335 32.69 141.37 51.38
N LEU A 336 32.62 141.02 50.10
CA LEU A 336 32.82 141.95 48.99
C LEU A 336 31.75 143.05 48.98
N ALA A 337 30.49 142.73 49.30
CA ALA A 337 29.43 143.72 49.48
C ALA A 337 29.78 144.70 50.62
N LYS A 338 30.20 144.19 51.79
CA LYS A 338 30.63 145.00 52.95
C LYS A 338 31.87 145.85 52.64
N LEU A 339 32.82 145.35 51.86
CA LEU A 339 34.02 146.09 51.44
C LEU A 339 33.72 147.16 50.39
N LYS A 340 32.77 146.89 49.47
CA LYS A 340 32.25 147.90 48.55
C LYS A 340 31.54 149.03 49.29
N GLU A 341 30.77 148.73 50.35
CA GLU A 341 30.19 149.77 51.22
C GLU A 341 31.24 150.59 51.97
N LYS A 342 32.36 149.98 52.40
CA LYS A 342 33.47 150.70 53.06
C LYS A 342 34.31 151.57 52.13
N ARG A 343 34.28 151.35 50.81
CA ARG A 343 34.98 152.18 49.79
C ARG A 343 34.13 153.33 49.26
N VAL A 344 32.87 153.46 49.68
CA VAL A 344 31.92 154.51 49.26
C VAL A 344 31.68 155.56 50.37
N LYS A 345 32.49 155.54 51.44
CA LYS A 345 32.65 156.64 52.39
C LYS A 345 34.06 157.20 52.27
#